data_AF-A0A392QLF0-F1
#
_entry.id   AF-A0A392QLF0-F1
#
_cell.length_a   1.000
_cell.length_b   1.000
_cell.length_c   1.000
_cell.angle_alpha   90.00
_cell.angle_beta   90.00
_cell.angle_gamma   90.00
#
_symmetry.space_group_name_H-M   'P 1'
#
loop_
_entity.id
_entity.type
_entity.pdbx_description
1 polymer ?
#
loop_
_entity_poly.entity_id
_entity_poly.type
_entity_poly.pdbx_seq_one_letter_code
_entity_poly.pdbx_strand_id
1 'polypeptide(L)'
;MGTNWTLAGKEVPIIGSDSVRWTDLSVSSSSNITVDGDSTITDDRASFSVIGDPPTYLIWRIHKAQPQTLELLELTASKEFPRVGLRFTFPNALYPFAFICKNE
;
A
#
# COMPACT_ATOMS: atom_id res chain seq x y z
N MET A 1 -37.53 23.93 8.39
CA MET A 1 -37.01 23.42 7.11
C MET A 1 -35.49 23.33 7.24
N GLY A 2 -34.96 22.15 7.56
CA GLY A 2 -33.51 21.92 7.59
C GLY A 2 -33.02 21.68 6.17
N THR A 3 -32.07 22.47 5.68
CA THR A 3 -31.46 22.27 4.38
C THR A 3 -30.58 21.02 4.44
N ASN A 4 -30.92 19.99 3.65
CA ASN A 4 -30.08 18.82 3.44
C ASN A 4 -28.93 19.24 2.52
N TRP A 5 -27.79 19.64 3.09
CA TRP A 5 -26.58 19.86 2.30
C TRP A 5 -26.00 18.48 1.95
N THR A 6 -26.10 18.10 0.68
CA THR A 6 -25.36 16.95 0.16
C THR A 6 -23.88 17.29 0.23
N LEU A 7 -23.18 16.80 1.26
CA LEU A 7 -21.73 16.87 1.35
C LEU A 7 -21.16 16.02 0.20
N ALA A 8 -20.84 16.66 -0.92
CA ALA A 8 -20.10 16.04 -2.01
C ALA A 8 -18.65 15.87 -1.54
N GLY A 9 -18.32 14.67 -1.03
CA GLY A 9 -16.93 14.30 -0.82
C GLY A 9 -16.20 14.34 -2.16
N LYS A 10 -15.21 15.21 -2.29
CA LYS A 10 -14.33 15.25 -3.45
C LYS A 10 -13.13 14.38 -3.16
N GLU A 11 -12.98 13.28 -3.89
CA GLU A 11 -11.74 12.52 -3.88
C GLU A 11 -10.60 13.44 -4.36
N VAL A 12 -9.54 13.53 -3.56
CA VAL A 12 -8.34 14.28 -3.92
C VAL A 12 -7.25 13.24 -4.15
N PRO A 13 -6.60 13.22 -5.33
CA PRO A 13 -5.48 12.32 -5.56
C PRO A 13 -4.39 12.60 -4.54
N ILE A 14 -3.76 11.55 -4.01
CA ILE A 14 -2.54 11.72 -3.22
C ILE A 14 -1.43 12.11 -4.21
N ILE A 15 -1.30 13.41 -4.47
CA ILE A 15 -0.26 13.99 -5.31
C ILE A 15 1.09 13.73 -4.62
N GLY A 16 2.04 13.08 -5.31
CA GLY A 16 3.42 12.98 -4.83
C GLY A 16 4.03 11.58 -4.73
N SER A 17 3.48 10.55 -5.39
CA SER A 17 4.18 9.25 -5.48
C SER A 17 5.58 9.37 -6.09
N ASP A 18 5.75 10.35 -6.97
CA ASP A 18 6.96 10.79 -7.66
C ASP A 18 7.96 11.54 -6.74
N SER A 19 7.53 11.97 -5.55
CA SER A 19 8.40 12.58 -4.52
C SER A 19 8.75 11.63 -3.37
N VAL A 20 8.22 10.41 -3.36
CA VAL A 20 8.53 9.41 -2.32
C VAL A 20 9.96 8.91 -2.50
N ARG A 21 10.76 9.04 -1.45
CA ARG A 21 12.07 8.39 -1.38
C ARG A 21 11.89 6.94 -0.94
N TRP A 22 12.11 6.02 -1.86
CA TRP A 22 11.97 4.58 -1.61
C TRP A 22 13.22 3.99 -0.97
N THR A 23 13.02 3.16 0.04
CA THR A 23 14.02 2.20 0.50
C THR A 23 13.66 0.84 -0.09
N ASP A 24 14.53 0.35 -0.97
CA ASP A 24 14.37 -0.93 -1.65
C ASP A 24 14.83 -2.10 -0.78
N LEU A 25 13.97 -3.11 -0.67
CA LEU A 25 14.20 -4.31 0.11
C LEU A 25 13.95 -5.53 -0.79
N SER A 26 14.93 -6.41 -0.93
CA SER A 26 14.74 -7.69 -1.61
C SER A 26 14.36 -8.76 -0.59
N VAL A 27 13.28 -9.48 -0.87
CA VAL A 27 12.85 -10.61 -0.04
C VAL A 27 13.50 -11.87 -0.59
N SER A 28 14.42 -12.46 0.19
CA SER A 28 15.03 -13.74 -0.14
C SER A 28 14.00 -14.85 0.08
N SER A 29 13.75 -15.69 -0.93
CA SER A 29 12.87 -16.84 -0.75
C SER A 29 13.50 -17.83 0.21
N SER A 30 12.83 -18.14 1.32
CA SER A 30 13.28 -19.21 2.24
C SER A 30 12.53 -20.52 2.04
N SER A 31 11.61 -20.61 1.07
CA SER A 31 10.87 -21.85 0.77
C SER A 31 10.33 -21.83 -0.65
N ASN A 32 10.58 -22.90 -1.40
CA ASN A 32 10.00 -23.15 -2.72
C ASN A 32 8.50 -23.43 -2.59
N ILE A 33 7.69 -22.44 -2.22
CA ILE A 33 6.25 -22.53 -2.43
C ILE A 33 6.02 -22.05 -3.87
N THR A 34 6.01 -23.01 -4.79
CA THR A 34 5.40 -22.82 -6.10
C THR A 34 3.91 -22.66 -5.88
N VAL A 35 3.43 -21.43 -5.76
CA VAL A 35 2.01 -21.16 -5.89
C VAL A 35 1.71 -21.29 -7.38
N ASP A 36 1.26 -22.48 -7.79
CA ASP A 36 0.67 -22.70 -9.10
C ASP A 36 -0.72 -22.05 -9.08
N GLY A 37 -0.71 -20.74 -9.22
CA GLY A 37 -1.90 -19.91 -9.24
C GLY A 37 -1.64 -18.81 -10.24
N ASP A 38 -2.50 -18.73 -11.25
CA ASP A 38 -2.59 -17.62 -12.19
C ASP A 38 -2.95 -16.34 -11.41
N SER A 39 -2.03 -15.82 -10.61
CA SER A 39 -2.19 -14.59 -9.84
C SER A 39 -1.94 -13.41 -10.78
N THR A 40 -2.78 -13.32 -11.81
CA THR A 40 -2.76 -12.21 -12.75
C THR A 40 -3.36 -11.00 -12.06
N ILE A 41 -2.48 -10.10 -11.62
CA ILE A 41 -2.90 -8.77 -11.17
C ILE A 41 -3.36 -8.01 -12.40
N THR A 42 -4.68 -7.92 -12.60
CA THR A 42 -5.30 -7.21 -13.73
C THR A 42 -5.30 -5.69 -13.52
N ASP A 43 -5.36 -5.27 -12.26
CA ASP A 43 -5.55 -3.89 -11.83
C ASP A 43 -4.66 -3.58 -10.63
N ASP A 44 -4.30 -2.31 -10.45
CA ASP A 44 -3.57 -1.87 -9.27
C ASP A 44 -4.40 -2.15 -8.01
N ARG A 45 -3.74 -2.64 -6.95
CA ARG A 45 -4.39 -2.96 -5.68
C ARG A 45 -3.77 -2.17 -4.56
N ALA A 46 -4.61 -1.67 -3.67
CA ALA A 46 -4.18 -0.98 -2.48
C ALA A 46 -5.18 -1.19 -1.35
N SER A 47 -4.67 -1.16 -0.12
CA SER A 47 -5.50 -1.05 1.07
C SER A 47 -4.68 -0.42 2.18
N PHE A 48 -5.29 -0.23 3.34
CA PHE A 48 -4.62 0.34 4.50
C PHE A 48 -4.93 -0.44 5.77
N SER A 49 -4.05 -0.28 6.75
CA SER A 49 -4.22 -0.74 8.13
C SER A 49 -3.93 0.41 9.07
N VAL A 50 -4.63 0.48 10.20
CA VAL A 50 -4.43 1.51 11.22
C VAL A 50 -3.70 0.86 12.39
N ILE A 51 -2.60 1.49 12.83
CA ILE A 51 -1.79 1.02 13.95
C ILE A 51 -1.51 2.15 14.94
N GLY A 52 -1.35 1.78 16.21
CA GLY A 52 -0.90 2.69 17.27
C GLY A 52 -1.96 3.68 17.77
N ASP A 53 -1.55 4.45 18.78
CA ASP A 53 -2.28 5.58 19.36
C ASP A 53 -1.25 6.70 19.66
N PRO A 54 -1.27 7.85 18.96
CA PRO A 54 -2.24 8.28 17.95
C PRO A 54 -2.18 7.44 16.66
N PRO A 55 -3.26 7.41 15.86
CA PRO A 55 -3.39 6.50 14.72
C PRO A 55 -2.42 6.83 13.59
N THR A 56 -1.68 5.81 13.16
CA THR A 56 -0.85 5.81 11.95
C THR A 56 -1.47 4.87 10.93
N TYR A 57 -1.63 5.36 9.71
CA TYR A 57 -2.20 4.60 8.60
C TYR A 57 -1.06 4.05 7.74
N LEU A 58 -0.96 2.73 7.68
CA LEU A 58 -0.04 2.03 6.78
C LEU A 58 -0.79 1.62 5.52
N ILE A 59 -0.39 2.18 4.38
CA ILE A 59 -0.99 1.87 3.08
C ILE A 59 -0.06 0.92 2.34
N TRP A 60 -0.58 -0.22 1.90
CA TRP A 60 0.11 -1.05 0.90
C TRP A 60 -0.44 -0.81 -0.50
N ARG A 61 0.43 -0.95 -1.50
CA ARG A 61 0.09 -0.91 -2.92
C ARG A 61 0.83 -1.99 -3.69
N ILE A 62 0.15 -2.58 -4.67
CA ILE A 62 0.71 -3.52 -5.65
C ILE A 62 0.31 -3.00 -7.02
N HIS A 63 1.30 -2.69 -7.86
CA HIS A 63 1.07 -2.18 -9.21
C HIS A 63 0.98 -3.32 -10.20
N LYS A 64 0.00 -3.29 -11.10
CA LYS A 64 -0.14 -4.32 -12.15
C LYS A 64 1.07 -4.40 -13.08
N ALA A 65 1.77 -3.28 -13.29
CA ALA A 65 2.97 -3.21 -14.10
C ALA A 65 4.20 -3.83 -13.40
N GLN A 66 4.14 -3.99 -12.08
CA GLN A 66 5.22 -4.57 -11.26
C GLN A 66 4.62 -5.53 -10.23
N PRO A 67 4.08 -6.69 -10.67
CA PRO A 67 3.28 -7.56 -9.82
C PRO A 67 4.07 -8.21 -8.68
N GLN A 68 5.40 -8.24 -8.77
CA GLN A 68 6.30 -8.75 -7.73
C GLN A 68 6.66 -7.73 -6.65
N THR A 69 6.15 -6.50 -6.77
CA THR A 69 6.55 -5.37 -5.94
C THR A 69 5.42 -4.97 -5.00
N LEU A 70 5.72 -4.91 -3.70
CA LEU A 70 4.84 -4.34 -2.68
C LEU A 70 5.41 -3.00 -2.22
N GLU A 71 4.64 -1.94 -2.36
CA GLU A 71 4.97 -0.63 -1.79
C GLU A 71 4.24 -0.42 -0.48
N LEU A 72 4.92 0.14 0.51
CA LEU A 72 4.38 0.46 1.82
C LEU A 72 4.65 1.93 2.15
N LEU A 73 3.59 2.66 2.49
CA LEU A 73 3.61 4.07 2.83
C LEU A 73 3.01 4.30 4.21
N GLU A 74 3.56 5.26 4.93
CA GLU A 74 3.05 5.70 6.23
C GLU A 74 2.36 7.07 6.08
N LEU A 75 1.10 7.16 6.50
CA LEU A 75 0.36 8.40 6.66
C LEU A 75 0.04 8.64 8.14
N THR A 76 0.21 9.88 8.58
CA THR A 76 -0.10 10.32 9.94
C THR A 76 -0.79 11.67 9.88
N ALA A 77 -1.68 11.97 10.82
CA ALA A 77 -2.40 13.24 10.84
C ALA A 77 -1.48 14.47 10.95
N SER A 78 -0.25 14.30 11.44
CA SER A 78 0.75 15.35 11.59
C SER A 78 1.59 15.60 10.33
N LYS A 79 1.50 14.76 9.30
CA LYS A 79 2.28 14.89 8.06
C LYS A 79 1.33 14.98 6.86
N GLU A 80 1.51 16.02 6.06
CA GLU A 80 0.65 16.30 4.90
C GLU A 80 0.75 15.21 3.81
N PHE A 81 1.97 14.72 3.53
CA PHE A 81 2.23 13.69 2.51
C PHE A 81 3.36 12.73 2.92
N PRO A 82 3.30 11.45 2.50
CA PRO A 82 4.35 10.50 2.77
C PRO A 82 5.58 10.87 1.93
N ARG A 83 6.71 11.15 2.58
CA ARG A 83 7.97 11.52 1.90
C ARG A 83 8.93 10.35 1.75
N VAL A 84 8.68 9.27 2.47
CA VAL A 84 9.49 8.06 2.51
C VAL A 84 8.56 6.85 2.44
N GLY A 85 9.04 5.78 1.81
CA GLY A 85 8.29 4.53 1.68
C GLY A 85 9.23 3.34 1.59
N LEU A 86 8.70 2.16 1.87
CA LEU A 86 9.41 0.90 1.67
C LEU A 86 8.91 0.22 0.40
N ARG A 87 9.82 -0.37 -0.36
CA ARG A 87 9.49 -1.15 -1.55
C ARG A 87 10.10 -2.53 -1.44
N PHE A 88 9.24 -3.53 -1.31
CA PHE A 88 9.64 -4.93 -1.22
C PHE A 88 9.53 -5.58 -2.59
N THR A 89 10.64 -6.15 -3.06
CA THR A 89 10.69 -6.92 -4.29
C THR A 89 10.75 -8.40 -3.95
N PHE A 90 9.74 -9.13 -4.37
CA PHE A 90 9.62 -10.57 -4.19
C PHE A 90 10.14 -11.29 -5.45
N PRO A 91 10.57 -12.56 -5.32
CA PRO A 91 11.05 -13.35 -6.45
C PRO A 91 9.93 -13.79 -7.41
N ASN A 92 8.69 -13.82 -6.93
CA ASN A 92 7.50 -14.20 -7.69
C ASN A 92 6.47 -13.08 -7.64
N ALA A 93 5.53 -13.09 -8.60
CA ALA A 93 4.37 -12.21 -8.56
C ALA A 93 3.58 -12.39 -7.25
N LEU A 94 3.11 -11.27 -6.71
CA LEU A 94 2.29 -11.24 -5.52
C LEU A 94 0.85 -11.60 -5.87
N TYR A 95 0.14 -12.14 -4.88
CA TYR A 95 -1.30 -12.21 -4.95
C TYR A 95 -1.90 -10.79 -4.81
N PRO A 96 -3.05 -10.47 -5.43
CA PRO A 96 -3.71 -9.16 -5.32
C PRO A 96 -4.30 -8.82 -3.92
N PHE A 97 -3.74 -9.36 -2.84
CA PHE A 97 -4.01 -8.96 -1.45
C PHE A 97 -2.71 -8.95 -0.65
N ALA A 98 -2.63 -8.08 0.34
CA ALA A 98 -1.60 -8.10 1.37
C ALA A 98 -2.21 -7.81 2.74
N PHE A 99 -1.67 -8.43 3.78
CA PHE A 99 -2.00 -8.13 5.17
C PHE A 99 -0.76 -7.53 5.84
N ILE A 100 -0.95 -6.37 6.46
CA ILE A 100 0.09 -5.74 7.28
C ILE A 100 -0.36 -5.84 8.72
N CYS A 101 0.49 -6.44 9.55
CA CYS A 101 0.29 -6.53 10.99
C CYS A 101 1.51 -5.95 11.70
N LYS A 102 1.26 -5.24 12.80
CA LYS A 102 2.32 -4.96 13.77
C LYS A 102 2.50 -6.22 14.61
N ASN A 103 3.74 -6.68 14.76
CA ASN A 103 4.04 -7.72 15.74
C ASN A 103 4.03 -7.07 17.13
N GLU A 104 3.09 -7.47 17.98
CA GLU A 104 3.03 -7.06 19.39
C GLU A 104 3.79 -8.05 20.29
#